data_AF-A0A916TFH6-F1
#
_entry.id   AF-A0A916TFH6-F1
#
_cell.length_a   1.000
_cell.length_b   1.000
_cell.length_c   1.000
_cell.angle_alpha   90.00
_cell.angle_beta   90.00
_cell.angle_gamma   90.00
#
_symmetry.space_group_name_H-M   'P 1'
#
loop_
_entity.id
_entity.type
_entity.pdbx_description
1 polymer ?
#
loop_
_entity_poly.entity_id
_entity_poly.type
_entity_poly.pdbx_seq_one_letter_code
_entity_poly.pdbx_strand_id
1 'polypeptide(L)'
;MTPRRLRRCELIAVWTSRLLVLSAIVSLIAIPLRHWQGADIATDLLGIINIPADPSIFVVCLLLILAGAIRRRLRGAHTALTLFMILSVIDDVVDLITVTTEDIETHSGYWAWRTSPVTAAIILVIGLVVLVAFVYARPVFTARLDRGSVRAAFTVLIVGLLVSYVVTLALTIAFPHTLVGFGQKALWALNSTFGNRITPTDTYFDGHYGYHFVYALSGWMSAAALLLALLVVWRSHRTTGFLTGDEELRVRRLLLRYGEDDSLGYFATRRDKSVVFSADGRAAVTFRNVGSISVASADPIGDRNAWPQAVEVWLAACRDASRHPAVLAASADGARVYRDAGLRVLEIGDEAIIDVDEFTLRGSAMSRCARPSTE
;
A
#
# COMPACT_ATOMS: atom_id res chain seq x y z
N MET A 1 5.38 -17.54 -15.13
CA MET A 1 4.98 -16.28 -15.80
C MET A 1 6.20 -15.76 -16.54
N THR A 2 6.09 -15.33 -17.81
CA THR A 2 7.30 -14.93 -18.57
C THR A 2 7.88 -13.62 -18.02
N PRO A 3 9.21 -13.41 -18.06
CA PRO A 3 9.85 -12.20 -17.53
C PRO A 3 9.29 -10.91 -18.15
N ARG A 4 8.97 -10.96 -19.46
CA ARG A 4 8.34 -9.85 -20.20
C ARG A 4 6.94 -9.51 -19.66
N ARG A 5 6.16 -10.54 -19.29
CA ARG A 5 4.81 -10.35 -18.75
C ARG A 5 4.86 -9.70 -17.37
N LEU A 6 5.77 -10.15 -16.51
CA LEU A 6 5.97 -9.59 -15.17
C LEU A 6 6.34 -8.10 -15.25
N ARG A 7 7.31 -7.76 -16.12
CA ARG A 7 7.74 -6.36 -16.33
C ARG A 7 6.60 -5.44 -16.77
N ARG A 8 5.68 -5.91 -17.62
CA ARG A 8 4.49 -5.13 -18.02
C ARG A 8 3.54 -4.90 -16.85
N CYS A 9 3.25 -5.93 -16.06
CA CYS A 9 2.38 -5.81 -14.89
C CYS A 9 3.00 -4.87 -13.83
N GLU A 10 4.32 -4.90 -13.64
CA GLU A 10 5.04 -3.96 -12.77
C GLU A 10 4.94 -2.53 -13.28
N LEU A 11 5.12 -2.32 -14.58
CA LEU A 11 5.00 -1.01 -15.21
C LEU A 11 3.60 -0.42 -15.01
N ILE A 12 2.55 -1.22 -15.21
CA ILE A 12 1.15 -0.82 -14.94
C ILE A 12 1.01 -0.38 -13.48
N ALA A 13 1.45 -1.20 -12.53
CA ALA A 13 1.34 -0.86 -11.11
C ALA A 13 2.14 0.39 -10.70
N VAL A 14 3.29 0.66 -11.34
CA VAL A 14 4.06 1.89 -11.13
C VAL A 14 3.31 3.10 -11.67
N TRP A 15 2.87 3.06 -12.93
CA TRP A 15 2.17 4.18 -13.55
C TRP A 15 0.82 4.46 -12.87
N THR A 16 0.03 3.45 -12.53
CA THR A 16 -1.20 3.64 -11.75
C THR A 16 -0.91 4.36 -10.45
N SER A 17 0.13 3.97 -9.69
CA SER A 17 0.49 4.68 -8.46
C SER A 17 0.91 6.13 -8.67
N ARG A 18 1.56 6.46 -9.80
CA ARG A 18 1.96 7.82 -10.16
C ARG A 18 0.76 8.66 -10.58
N LEU A 19 -0.15 8.08 -11.37
CA LEU A 19 -1.39 8.74 -11.80
C LEU A 19 -2.31 9.03 -10.61
N LEU A 20 -2.41 8.14 -9.63
CA LEU A 20 -3.15 8.41 -8.39
C LEU A 20 -2.55 9.59 -7.61
N VAL A 21 -1.21 9.68 -7.49
CA VAL A 21 -0.55 10.82 -6.84
C VAL A 21 -0.76 12.11 -7.63
N LEU A 22 -0.61 12.07 -8.95
CA LEU A 22 -0.88 13.21 -9.81
C LEU A 22 -2.33 13.70 -9.63
N SER A 23 -3.29 12.76 -9.61
CA SER A 23 -4.71 13.07 -9.42
C SER A 23 -4.98 13.67 -8.04
N ALA A 24 -4.29 13.21 -7.00
CA ALA A 24 -4.39 13.80 -5.67
C ALA A 24 -3.86 15.24 -5.64
N ILE A 25 -2.77 15.53 -6.36
CA ILE A 25 -2.21 16.88 -6.48
C ILE A 25 -3.16 17.80 -7.25
N VAL A 26 -3.69 17.33 -8.39
CA VAL A 26 -4.65 18.09 -9.20
C VAL A 26 -5.93 18.37 -8.41
N SER A 27 -6.50 17.35 -7.75
CA SER A 27 -7.65 17.48 -6.86
C SER A 27 -7.40 18.50 -5.74
N LEU A 28 -6.23 18.45 -5.10
CA LEU A 28 -5.86 19.41 -4.04
C LEU A 28 -5.76 20.85 -4.55
N ILE A 29 -5.17 21.05 -5.74
CA ILE A 29 -5.05 22.38 -6.38
C ILE A 29 -6.42 22.88 -6.86
N ALA A 30 -7.31 21.97 -7.27
CA ALA A 30 -8.65 22.31 -7.72
C ALA A 30 -9.56 22.82 -6.58
N ILE A 31 -9.30 22.47 -5.31
CA ILE A 31 -10.09 22.95 -4.16
C ILE A 31 -10.17 24.48 -4.06
N PRO A 32 -9.04 25.23 -4.01
CA PRO A 32 -9.08 26.70 -3.99
C PRO A 32 -9.52 27.30 -5.33
N LEU A 33 -9.25 26.60 -6.45
CA LEU A 33 -9.58 27.03 -7.80
C LEU A 33 -10.97 26.59 -8.27
N ARG A 34 -11.85 26.14 -7.38
CA ARG A 34 -13.15 25.54 -7.71
C ARG A 34 -14.12 26.41 -8.52
N HIS A 35 -13.89 27.72 -8.56
CA HIS A 35 -14.72 28.67 -9.32
C HIS A 35 -14.17 28.89 -10.74
N TRP A 36 -12.97 28.38 -11.02
CA TRP A 36 -12.31 28.49 -12.32
C TRP A 36 -12.58 27.24 -13.15
N GLN A 37 -13.19 27.42 -14.32
CA GLN A 37 -13.58 26.31 -15.21
C GLN A 37 -12.43 25.37 -15.57
N GLY A 38 -11.21 25.88 -15.66
CA GLY A 38 -10.05 25.03 -15.98
C GLY A 38 -9.70 24.02 -14.88
N ALA A 39 -10.11 24.25 -13.64
CA ALA A 39 -9.96 23.27 -12.56
C ALA A 39 -10.89 22.08 -12.79
N ASP A 40 -12.14 22.33 -13.17
CA ASP A 40 -13.13 21.29 -13.47
C ASP A 40 -12.72 20.46 -14.68
N ILE A 41 -12.22 21.11 -15.74
CA ILE A 41 -11.66 20.45 -16.93
C ILE A 41 -10.47 19.57 -16.54
N ALA A 42 -9.55 20.08 -15.72
CA ALA A 42 -8.37 19.32 -15.30
C ALA A 42 -8.74 18.08 -14.48
N THR A 43 -9.75 18.16 -13.62
CA THR A 43 -10.24 17.01 -12.85
C THR A 43 -11.04 16.02 -13.72
N ASP A 44 -11.85 16.50 -14.67
CA ASP A 44 -12.61 15.62 -15.57
C ASP A 44 -11.70 14.82 -16.51
N LEU A 45 -10.63 15.44 -17.03
CA LEU A 45 -9.63 14.75 -17.86
C LEU A 45 -8.96 13.56 -17.15
N LEU A 46 -8.85 13.61 -15.81
CA LEU A 46 -8.37 12.49 -15.01
C LEU A 46 -9.46 11.43 -14.76
N GLY A 47 -10.73 11.85 -14.73
CA GLY A 47 -11.87 10.95 -14.71
C GLY A 47 -11.91 10.01 -15.93
N ILE A 48 -11.52 10.51 -17.12
CA ILE A 48 -11.46 9.71 -18.37
C ILE A 48 -10.60 8.45 -18.23
N ILE A 49 -9.58 8.46 -17.36
CA ILE A 49 -8.72 7.31 -17.09
C ILE A 49 -9.16 6.48 -15.88
N ASN A 50 -10.43 6.59 -15.48
CA ASN A 50 -11.03 5.86 -14.35
C ASN A 50 -10.41 6.19 -12.98
N ILE A 51 -9.93 7.43 -12.78
CA ILE A 51 -9.39 7.89 -11.51
C ILE A 51 -10.24 9.05 -10.99
N PRO A 52 -10.84 8.94 -9.78
CA PRO A 52 -11.63 10.02 -9.23
C PRO A 52 -10.70 11.17 -8.87
N ALA A 53 -10.98 12.37 -9.37
CA ALA A 53 -10.14 13.54 -9.12
C ALA A 53 -10.93 14.76 -8.61
N ASP A 54 -12.17 14.55 -8.14
CA ASP A 54 -13.00 15.62 -7.61
C ASP A 54 -12.28 16.47 -6.56
N PRO A 55 -12.54 17.79 -6.51
CA PRO A 55 -11.93 18.71 -5.55
C PRO A 55 -12.50 18.46 -4.14
N SER A 56 -11.98 17.44 -3.46
CA SER A 56 -12.36 17.04 -2.11
C SER A 56 -11.17 16.54 -1.32
N ILE A 57 -11.05 16.97 -0.06
CA ILE A 57 -10.00 16.51 0.84
C ILE A 57 -10.10 14.99 1.07
N PHE A 58 -11.33 14.44 1.09
CA PHE A 58 -11.53 13.00 1.17
C PHE A 58 -10.92 12.27 -0.03
N VAL A 59 -11.19 12.75 -1.26
CA VAL A 59 -10.64 12.17 -2.49
C VAL A 59 -9.12 12.29 -2.51
N VAL A 60 -8.55 13.44 -2.14
CA VAL A 60 -7.10 13.63 -2.00
C VAL A 60 -6.50 12.57 -1.05
N CYS A 61 -7.06 12.42 0.16
CA CYS A 61 -6.57 11.43 1.12
C CYS A 61 -6.74 10.00 0.61
N LEU A 62 -7.88 9.67 0.00
CA LEU A 62 -8.16 8.35 -0.59
C LEU A 62 -7.15 7.99 -1.66
N LEU A 63 -6.89 8.89 -2.61
CA LEU A 63 -5.93 8.71 -3.68
C LEU A 63 -4.51 8.53 -3.16
N LEU A 64 -4.08 9.31 -2.16
CA LEU A 64 -2.75 9.18 -1.56
C LEU A 64 -2.57 7.85 -0.82
N ILE A 65 -3.59 7.42 -0.06
CA ILE A 65 -3.58 6.13 0.64
C ILE A 65 -3.54 5.00 -0.37
N LEU A 66 -4.39 5.06 -1.40
CA LEU A 66 -4.44 4.04 -2.44
C LEU A 66 -3.15 3.99 -3.24
N ALA A 67 -2.56 5.14 -3.58
CA ALA A 67 -1.26 5.21 -4.24
C ALA A 67 -0.15 4.55 -3.41
N GLY A 68 -0.09 4.83 -2.11
CA GLY A 68 0.83 4.18 -1.18
C GLY A 68 0.61 2.68 -1.09
N ALA A 69 -0.64 2.23 -1.04
CA ALA A 69 -1.03 0.83 -0.96
C ALA A 69 -0.72 0.06 -2.25
N ILE A 70 -0.95 0.67 -3.43
CA ILE A 70 -0.58 0.15 -4.74
C ILE A 70 0.94 0.08 -4.89
N ARG A 71 1.69 1.09 -4.43
CA ARG A 71 3.16 1.07 -4.41
C ARG A 71 3.70 -0.08 -3.56
N ARG A 72 3.03 -0.38 -2.44
CA ARG A 72 3.32 -1.54 -1.58
C ARG A 72 2.83 -2.87 -2.15
N ARG A 73 2.14 -2.90 -3.30
CA ARG A 73 1.60 -4.13 -3.92
C ARG A 73 0.58 -4.88 -3.06
N LEU A 74 -0.22 -4.14 -2.28
CA LEU A 74 -1.25 -4.73 -1.43
C LEU A 74 -2.42 -5.27 -2.27
N ARG A 75 -2.82 -6.52 -2.01
CA ARG A 75 -3.98 -7.18 -2.65
C ARG A 75 -5.28 -6.41 -2.44
N GLY A 76 -5.50 -5.90 -1.24
CA GLY A 76 -6.70 -5.13 -0.90
C GLY A 76 -6.83 -3.85 -1.73
N ALA A 77 -5.71 -3.19 -2.03
CA ALA A 77 -5.70 -1.98 -2.85
C ALA A 77 -6.03 -2.27 -4.33
N HIS A 78 -5.50 -3.38 -4.88
CA HIS A 78 -5.88 -3.82 -6.22
C HIS A 78 -7.38 -4.13 -6.31
N THR A 79 -7.92 -4.83 -5.29
CA THR A 79 -9.35 -5.16 -5.26
C THR A 79 -10.20 -3.90 -5.13
N ALA A 80 -9.88 -3.01 -4.20
CA ALA A 80 -10.62 -1.76 -3.98
C ALA A 80 -10.60 -0.86 -5.22
N LEU A 81 -9.43 -0.66 -5.84
CA LEU A 81 -9.33 0.15 -7.06
C LEU A 81 -10.05 -0.51 -8.23
N THR A 82 -9.98 -1.83 -8.39
CA THR A 82 -10.73 -2.54 -9.43
C THR A 82 -12.23 -2.36 -9.24
N LEU A 83 -12.75 -2.50 -8.02
CA LEU A 83 -14.17 -2.27 -7.71
C LEU A 83 -14.57 -0.82 -8.01
N PHE A 84 -13.73 0.15 -7.65
CA PHE A 84 -13.95 1.54 -7.99
C PHE A 84 -14.04 1.75 -9.50
N MET A 85 -13.08 1.25 -10.27
CA MET A 85 -13.07 1.36 -11.73
C MET A 85 -14.27 0.65 -12.39
N ILE A 86 -14.79 -0.43 -11.79
CA ILE A 86 -16.05 -1.06 -12.26
C ILE A 86 -17.23 -0.10 -12.05
N LEU A 87 -17.32 0.54 -10.89
CA LEU A 87 -18.38 1.51 -10.62
C LEU A 87 -18.30 2.71 -11.58
N SER A 88 -17.10 3.21 -11.85
CA SER A 88 -16.89 4.28 -12.84
C SER A 88 -17.28 3.86 -14.26
N VAL A 89 -16.97 2.63 -14.67
CA VAL A 89 -17.43 2.11 -15.99
C VAL A 89 -18.96 1.99 -16.03
N ILE A 90 -19.61 1.66 -14.92
CA ILE A 90 -21.09 1.64 -14.85
C ILE A 90 -21.64 3.06 -14.99
N ASP A 91 -21.00 4.03 -14.34
CA ASP A 91 -21.33 5.46 -14.45
C ASP A 91 -21.19 5.94 -15.91
N ASP A 92 -20.08 5.62 -16.58
CA ASP A 92 -19.86 5.93 -18.01
C ASP A 92 -20.93 5.32 -18.92
N VAL A 93 -21.44 4.11 -18.60
CA VAL A 93 -22.53 3.47 -19.34
C VAL A 93 -23.84 4.24 -19.15
N VAL A 94 -24.13 4.64 -17.92
CA VAL A 94 -25.32 5.43 -17.59
C VAL A 94 -25.27 6.78 -18.29
N ASP A 95 -24.11 7.46 -18.27
CA ASP A 95 -23.89 8.71 -18.99
C ASP A 95 -24.12 8.55 -20.49
N LEU A 96 -23.59 7.49 -21.11
CA LEU A 96 -23.79 7.22 -22.53
C LEU A 96 -25.27 7.00 -22.88
N ILE A 97 -26.01 6.26 -22.04
CA ILE A 97 -27.44 6.04 -22.24
C ILE A 97 -28.19 7.37 -22.13
N THR A 98 -27.90 8.15 -21.10
CA THR A 98 -28.56 9.43 -20.80
C THR A 98 -28.36 10.41 -21.96
N VAL A 99 -27.12 10.62 -22.38
CA VAL A 99 -26.74 11.49 -23.51
C VAL A 99 -27.35 11.06 -24.85
N THR A 100 -27.71 9.78 -25.01
CA THR A 100 -28.30 9.26 -26.25
C THR A 100 -29.83 9.29 -26.24
N THR A 101 -30.45 9.26 -25.06
CA THR A 101 -31.91 9.12 -24.90
C THR A 101 -32.61 10.42 -24.54
N GLU A 102 -31.91 11.34 -23.87
CA GLU A 102 -32.44 12.62 -23.46
C GLU A 102 -31.88 13.73 -24.37
N ASP A 103 -32.75 14.63 -24.82
CA ASP A 103 -32.34 15.88 -25.49
C ASP A 103 -31.80 16.82 -24.41
N ILE A 104 -30.54 16.61 -24.03
CA ILE A 104 -29.84 17.46 -23.06
C ILE A 104 -29.55 18.80 -23.72
N GLU A 105 -29.88 19.91 -23.05
CA GLU A 105 -29.50 21.25 -23.51
C GLU A 105 -27.98 21.29 -23.74
N THR A 106 -27.61 21.57 -24.99
CA THR A 106 -26.21 21.58 -25.41
C THR A 106 -25.49 22.74 -24.73
N HIS A 107 -24.67 22.42 -23.74
CA HIS A 107 -23.74 23.37 -23.14
C HIS A 107 -22.77 23.87 -24.22
N SER A 108 -22.26 25.10 -24.13
CA SER A 108 -21.23 25.59 -25.07
C SER A 108 -19.82 25.14 -24.65
N GLY A 109 -18.91 24.99 -25.62
CA GLY A 109 -17.47 24.78 -25.35
C GLY A 109 -17.10 23.34 -24.95
N TYR A 110 -16.24 23.20 -23.94
CA TYR A 110 -15.70 21.90 -23.50
C TYR A 110 -16.80 20.91 -23.10
N TRP A 111 -17.80 21.37 -22.35
CA TRP A 111 -18.89 20.52 -21.87
C TRP A 111 -19.76 19.98 -23.00
N ALA A 112 -19.96 20.75 -24.09
CA ALA A 112 -20.62 20.28 -25.31
C ALA A 112 -19.93 19.06 -25.91
N TRP A 113 -18.60 19.14 -25.99
CA TRP A 113 -17.77 18.06 -26.52
C TRP A 113 -17.80 16.86 -25.57
N ARG A 114 -17.70 17.10 -24.25
CA ARG A 114 -17.68 16.09 -23.19
C ARG A 114 -18.99 15.30 -23.09
N THR A 115 -20.13 15.96 -23.29
CA THR A 115 -21.47 15.36 -23.25
C THR A 115 -21.95 14.90 -24.63
N SER A 116 -21.07 14.79 -25.63
CA SER A 116 -21.47 14.23 -26.92
C SER A 116 -21.51 12.69 -26.87
N PRO A 117 -22.45 12.02 -27.57
CA PRO A 117 -22.54 10.56 -27.58
C PRO A 117 -21.24 9.89 -28.04
N VAL A 118 -20.54 10.50 -28.99
CA VAL A 118 -19.26 10.01 -29.51
C VAL A 118 -18.18 10.08 -28.43
N THR A 119 -18.06 11.20 -27.71
CA THR A 119 -17.08 11.35 -26.63
C THR A 119 -17.40 10.40 -25.46
N ALA A 120 -18.66 10.28 -25.05
CA ALA A 120 -19.08 9.34 -24.02
C ALA A 120 -18.70 7.89 -24.38
N ALA A 121 -18.93 7.48 -25.63
CA ALA A 121 -18.53 6.15 -26.12
C ALA A 121 -16.99 5.95 -26.09
N ILE A 122 -16.22 6.99 -26.46
CA ILE A 122 -14.75 6.94 -26.38
C ILE A 122 -14.27 6.80 -24.93
N ILE A 123 -14.84 7.59 -24.01
CA ILE A 123 -14.50 7.53 -22.58
C ILE A 123 -14.77 6.13 -22.02
N LEU A 124 -15.95 5.57 -22.31
CA LEU A 124 -16.30 4.20 -21.90
C LEU A 124 -15.28 3.17 -22.40
N VAL A 125 -14.86 3.27 -23.67
CA VAL A 125 -13.85 2.36 -24.25
C VAL A 125 -12.50 2.53 -23.56
N ILE A 126 -12.04 3.77 -23.34
CA ILE A 126 -10.81 4.04 -22.60
C ILE A 126 -10.91 3.45 -21.19
N GLY A 127 -12.01 3.70 -20.50
CA GLY A 127 -12.27 3.20 -19.16
C GLY A 127 -12.18 1.68 -19.08
N LEU A 128 -12.84 0.97 -20.01
CA LEU A 128 -12.78 -0.49 -20.12
C LEU A 128 -11.36 -1.00 -20.36
N VAL A 129 -10.59 -0.34 -21.25
CA VAL A 129 -9.20 -0.71 -21.53
C VAL A 129 -8.33 -0.55 -20.30
N VAL A 130 -8.45 0.57 -19.57
CA VAL A 130 -7.68 0.81 -18.33
C VAL A 130 -8.07 -0.20 -17.25
N LEU A 131 -9.36 -0.50 -17.08
CA LEU A 131 -9.86 -1.52 -16.16
C LEU A 131 -9.26 -2.90 -16.48
N VAL A 132 -9.34 -3.35 -17.74
CA VAL A 132 -8.80 -4.65 -18.17
C VAL A 132 -7.29 -4.70 -17.96
N ALA A 133 -6.55 -3.62 -18.29
CA ALA A 133 -5.12 -3.54 -18.07
C ALA A 133 -4.76 -3.64 -16.57
N PHE A 134 -5.53 -2.99 -15.70
CA PHE A 134 -5.29 -3.03 -14.25
C PHE A 134 -5.66 -4.40 -13.64
N VAL A 135 -6.76 -5.03 -14.08
CA VAL A 135 -7.12 -6.41 -13.71
C VAL A 135 -6.02 -7.38 -14.15
N TYR A 136 -5.46 -7.19 -15.34
CA TYR A 136 -4.35 -8.01 -15.85
C TYR A 136 -3.08 -7.92 -14.97
N ALA A 137 -2.86 -6.81 -14.27
CA ALA A 137 -1.74 -6.62 -13.35
C ALA A 137 -1.90 -7.33 -11.99
N ARG A 138 -3.04 -8.01 -11.74
CA ARG A 138 -3.33 -8.75 -10.48
C ARG A 138 -2.17 -9.60 -9.93
N PRO A 139 -1.39 -10.36 -10.74
CA PRO A 139 -0.35 -11.25 -10.20
C PRO A 139 0.78 -10.54 -9.44
N VAL A 140 0.99 -9.24 -9.67
CA VAL A 140 2.03 -8.46 -8.99
C VAL A 140 1.59 -8.06 -7.57
N PHE A 141 0.27 -8.03 -7.32
CA PHE A 141 -0.29 -7.69 -6.02
C PHE A 141 -0.38 -8.95 -5.16
N THR A 142 0.73 -9.35 -4.54
CA THR A 142 0.78 -10.54 -3.70
C THR A 142 0.60 -10.25 -2.22
N ALA A 143 0.83 -9.02 -1.78
CA ALA A 143 0.95 -8.74 -0.38
C ALA A 143 -0.40 -8.61 0.35
N ARG A 144 -0.44 -9.07 1.59
CA ARG A 144 -1.64 -9.10 2.42
C ARG A 144 -1.48 -8.19 3.64
N LEU A 145 -2.59 -7.57 4.03
CA LEU A 145 -2.71 -6.91 5.34
C LEU A 145 -3.09 -7.97 6.39
N ASP A 146 -2.60 -7.80 7.62
CA ASP A 146 -2.95 -8.70 8.72
C ASP A 146 -4.46 -8.67 9.00
N ARG A 147 -5.08 -9.86 9.08
CA ARG A 147 -6.55 -9.98 9.09
C ARG A 147 -7.22 -9.31 10.30
N GLY A 148 -6.55 -9.28 11.45
CA GLY A 148 -7.09 -8.70 12.69
C GLY A 148 -7.19 -7.17 12.62
N SER A 149 -6.17 -6.51 12.09
CA SER A 149 -6.13 -5.05 11.99
C SER A 149 -7.10 -4.50 10.94
N VAL A 150 -7.32 -5.25 9.87
CA VAL A 150 -8.22 -4.86 8.77
C VAL A 150 -9.66 -4.77 9.24
N ARG A 151 -10.14 -5.70 10.09
CA ARG A 151 -11.52 -5.66 10.61
C ARG A 151 -11.74 -4.40 11.45
N ALA A 152 -10.84 -4.11 12.39
CA ALA A 152 -10.95 -2.92 13.22
C ALA A 152 -10.91 -1.62 12.40
N ALA A 153 -9.99 -1.53 11.42
CA ALA A 153 -9.90 -0.38 10.54
C ALA A 153 -11.15 -0.20 9.66
N PHE A 154 -11.70 -1.30 9.15
CA PHE A 154 -12.93 -1.28 8.37
C PHE A 154 -14.13 -0.81 9.21
N THR A 155 -14.26 -1.29 10.44
CA THR A 155 -15.29 -0.80 11.37
C THR A 155 -15.15 0.69 11.63
N VAL A 156 -13.93 1.17 11.90
CA VAL A 156 -13.68 2.62 12.11
C VAL A 156 -14.03 3.43 10.86
N LEU A 157 -13.69 2.95 9.67
CA LEU A 157 -14.03 3.61 8.41
C LEU A 157 -15.55 3.69 8.21
N ILE A 158 -16.26 2.57 8.34
CA ILE A 158 -17.72 2.52 8.12
C ILE A 158 -18.46 3.37 9.14
N VAL A 159 -18.11 3.28 10.43
CA VAL A 159 -18.73 4.10 11.47
C VAL A 159 -18.43 5.58 11.24
N GLY A 160 -17.19 5.93 10.91
CA GLY A 160 -16.80 7.32 10.63
C GLY A 160 -17.50 7.90 9.40
N LEU A 161 -17.62 7.14 8.31
CA LEU A 161 -18.36 7.54 7.11
C LEU A 161 -19.87 7.64 7.38
N LEU A 162 -20.44 6.73 8.19
CA LEU A 162 -21.85 6.80 8.60
C LEU A 162 -22.13 8.07 9.42
N VAL A 163 -21.25 8.40 10.36
CA VAL A 163 -21.36 9.65 11.14
C VAL A 163 -21.25 10.87 10.22
N SER A 164 -20.29 10.88 9.29
CA SER A 164 -20.16 11.92 8.27
C SER A 164 -21.46 12.07 7.47
N TYR A 165 -22.00 10.96 6.96
CA TYR A 165 -23.25 10.94 6.20
C TYR A 165 -24.45 11.47 6.99
N VAL A 166 -24.65 11.01 8.22
CA VAL A 166 -25.78 11.42 9.07
C VAL A 166 -25.70 12.91 9.41
N VAL A 167 -24.51 13.42 9.73
CA VAL A 167 -24.30 14.85 10.02
C VAL A 167 -24.55 15.69 8.77
N THR A 168 -24.01 15.28 7.63
CA THR A 168 -24.24 15.95 6.34
C THR A 168 -25.72 15.96 5.99
N LEU A 169 -26.42 14.83 6.11
CA LEU A 169 -27.86 14.75 5.85
C LEU A 169 -28.67 15.65 6.79
N ALA A 170 -28.36 15.67 8.08
CA ALA A 170 -29.03 16.54 9.05
C ALA A 170 -28.83 18.03 8.71
N LEU A 171 -27.60 18.42 8.34
CA LEU A 171 -27.31 19.78 7.89
C LEU A 171 -28.03 20.13 6.59
N THR A 172 -28.10 19.20 5.62
CA THR A 172 -28.83 19.40 4.38
C THR A 172 -30.35 19.46 4.59
N ILE A 173 -30.89 18.77 5.59
CA ILE A 173 -32.31 18.91 5.95
C ILE A 173 -32.59 20.29 6.56
N ALA A 174 -31.72 20.74 7.47
CA ALA A 174 -31.86 22.05 8.14
C ALA A 174 -31.59 23.23 7.20
N PHE A 175 -30.63 23.08 6.28
CA PHE A 175 -30.17 24.10 5.34
C PHE A 175 -30.13 23.52 3.91
N PRO A 176 -31.30 23.30 3.28
CA PRO A 176 -31.39 22.59 2.01
C PRO A 176 -30.83 23.38 0.81
N HIS A 177 -30.63 24.68 0.95
CA HIS A 177 -30.33 25.58 -0.16
C HIS A 177 -31.38 25.44 -1.28
N THR A 178 -31.02 24.85 -2.42
CA THR A 178 -31.95 24.61 -3.53
C THR A 178 -32.50 23.17 -3.55
N LEU A 179 -32.00 22.24 -2.73
CA LEU A 179 -32.41 20.82 -2.78
C LEU A 179 -33.87 20.59 -2.36
N VAL A 180 -34.61 19.81 -3.17
CA VAL A 180 -36.04 19.55 -3.02
C VAL A 180 -36.31 18.11 -2.60
N GLY A 181 -37.22 17.93 -1.63
CA GLY A 181 -37.62 16.61 -1.15
C GLY A 181 -36.54 15.89 -0.32
N PHE A 182 -36.89 14.76 0.29
CA PHE A 182 -35.95 13.99 1.12
C PHE A 182 -34.94 13.20 0.27
N GLY A 183 -35.39 12.66 -0.88
CA GLY A 183 -34.55 11.84 -1.76
C GLY A 183 -33.31 12.57 -2.28
N GLN A 184 -33.48 13.77 -2.86
CA GLN A 184 -32.35 14.58 -3.34
C GLN A 184 -31.40 14.95 -2.19
N LYS A 185 -31.93 15.31 -1.01
CA LYS A 185 -31.09 15.63 0.16
C LYS A 185 -30.27 14.42 0.63
N ALA A 186 -30.89 13.25 0.68
CA ALA A 186 -30.22 12.00 1.05
C ALA A 186 -29.14 11.58 0.04
N LEU A 187 -29.42 11.72 -1.27
CA LEU A 187 -28.46 11.39 -2.32
C LEU A 187 -27.31 12.41 -2.40
N TRP A 188 -27.62 13.70 -2.24
CA TRP A 188 -26.62 14.77 -2.20
C TRP A 188 -25.67 14.61 -1.00
N ALA A 189 -26.21 14.27 0.18
CA ALA A 189 -25.40 13.99 1.36
C ALA A 189 -24.50 12.76 1.17
N LEU A 190 -24.97 11.74 0.45
CA LEU A 190 -24.19 10.54 0.13
C LEU A 190 -23.01 10.88 -0.78
N ASN A 191 -23.26 11.58 -1.88
CA ASN A 191 -22.21 12.04 -2.79
C ASN A 191 -21.19 12.94 -2.08
N SER A 192 -21.66 13.88 -1.27
CA SER A 192 -20.80 14.73 -0.45
C SER A 192 -19.93 13.95 0.54
N THR A 193 -20.43 12.83 1.07
CA THR A 193 -19.67 11.96 1.99
C THR A 193 -18.50 11.27 1.29
N PHE A 194 -18.69 10.86 0.03
CA PHE A 194 -17.65 10.26 -0.81
C PHE A 194 -16.84 11.28 -1.60
N GLY A 195 -17.08 12.58 -1.39
CA GLY A 195 -16.36 13.65 -2.06
C GLY A 195 -16.65 13.77 -3.55
N ASN A 196 -17.79 13.23 -4.01
CA ASN A 196 -18.30 13.45 -5.36
C ASN A 196 -19.03 14.81 -5.39
N ARG A 197 -18.55 15.74 -6.22
CA ARG A 197 -19.11 17.08 -6.29
C ARG A 197 -20.19 17.14 -7.37
N ILE A 198 -21.43 17.25 -6.92
CA ILE A 198 -22.58 17.51 -7.79
C ILE A 198 -22.48 18.96 -8.31
N THR A 199 -22.53 19.10 -9.63
CA THR A 199 -22.45 20.37 -10.35
C THR A 199 -23.85 20.72 -10.89
N PRO A 200 -24.19 22.00 -11.15
CA PRO A 200 -25.52 22.35 -11.68
C PRO A 200 -25.88 21.70 -13.02
N THR A 201 -24.90 21.13 -13.72
CA THR A 201 -25.05 20.41 -14.98
C THR A 201 -25.34 18.91 -14.81
N ASP A 202 -25.47 18.44 -13.57
CA ASP A 202 -25.74 17.05 -13.23
C ASP A 202 -27.23 16.72 -13.43
N THR A 203 -27.49 15.72 -14.28
CA THR A 203 -28.83 15.32 -14.71
C THR A 203 -29.69 14.81 -13.55
N TYR A 204 -29.09 14.25 -12.50
CA TYR A 204 -29.84 13.67 -11.38
C TYR A 204 -30.44 14.69 -10.42
N PHE A 205 -29.97 15.93 -10.49
CA PHE A 205 -30.31 16.96 -9.50
C PHE A 205 -31.07 18.16 -10.09
N ASP A 206 -31.34 18.18 -11.40
CA ASP A 206 -32.08 19.25 -12.09
C ASP A 206 -31.55 20.65 -11.73
N GLY A 207 -30.23 20.79 -11.59
CA GLY A 207 -29.59 22.04 -11.19
C GLY A 207 -29.69 22.42 -9.70
N HIS A 208 -30.26 21.56 -8.84
CA HIS A 208 -30.33 21.77 -7.39
C HIS A 208 -29.08 21.25 -6.67
N TYR A 209 -28.56 22.02 -5.71
CA TYR A 209 -27.33 21.68 -5.00
C TYR A 209 -27.35 22.24 -3.57
N GLY A 210 -26.65 21.55 -2.67
CA GLY A 210 -26.48 21.98 -1.30
C GLY A 210 -25.39 23.04 -1.12
N TYR A 211 -25.33 23.62 0.08
CA TYR A 211 -24.30 24.61 0.40
C TYR A 211 -22.88 24.02 0.34
N HIS A 212 -21.96 24.76 -0.28
CA HIS A 212 -20.56 24.36 -0.39
C HIS A 212 -19.88 24.13 0.97
N PHE A 213 -20.22 24.90 2.01
CA PHE A 213 -19.61 24.70 3.34
C PHE A 213 -19.98 23.32 3.94
N VAL A 214 -21.18 22.82 3.65
CA VAL A 214 -21.63 21.48 4.09
C VAL A 214 -20.84 20.41 3.35
N TYR A 215 -20.65 20.57 2.04
CA TYR A 215 -19.80 19.69 1.22
C TYR A 215 -18.34 19.66 1.74
N ALA A 216 -17.75 20.83 2.02
CA ALA A 216 -16.40 20.91 2.55
C ALA A 216 -16.28 20.23 3.93
N LEU A 217 -17.23 20.48 4.84
CA LEU A 217 -17.26 19.86 6.17
C LEU A 217 -17.37 18.33 6.09
N SER A 218 -18.27 17.84 5.23
CA SER A 218 -18.40 16.41 4.91
C SER A 218 -17.07 15.82 4.45
N GLY A 219 -16.39 16.50 3.51
CA GLY A 219 -15.07 16.09 3.04
C GLY A 219 -14.02 15.98 4.14
N TRP A 220 -13.98 16.94 5.08
CA TRP A 220 -13.09 16.90 6.24
C TRP A 220 -13.41 15.74 7.19
N MET A 221 -14.70 15.52 7.49
CA MET A 221 -15.14 14.42 8.37
C MET A 221 -14.82 13.05 7.77
N SER A 222 -15.13 12.84 6.48
CA SER A 222 -14.81 11.61 5.76
C SER A 222 -13.31 11.38 5.64
N ALA A 223 -12.52 12.44 5.39
CA ALA A 223 -11.06 12.36 5.39
C ALA A 223 -10.51 11.97 6.76
N ALA A 224 -11.04 12.55 7.84
CA ALA A 224 -10.65 12.18 9.20
C ALA A 224 -10.98 10.71 9.51
N ALA A 225 -12.16 10.21 9.12
CA ALA A 225 -12.52 8.80 9.25
C ALA A 225 -11.53 7.88 8.52
N LEU A 226 -11.17 8.24 7.28
CA LEU A 226 -10.20 7.51 6.46
C LEU A 226 -8.80 7.49 7.09
N LEU A 227 -8.33 8.64 7.61
CA LEU A 227 -7.04 8.74 8.29
C LEU A 227 -7.01 7.97 9.62
N LEU A 228 -8.09 8.00 10.39
CA LEU A 228 -8.22 7.21 11.62
C LEU A 228 -8.19 5.71 11.32
N ALA A 229 -8.91 5.26 10.29
CA ALA A 229 -8.85 3.87 9.83
C ALA A 229 -7.42 3.46 9.45
N LEU A 230 -6.69 4.33 8.73
CA LEU A 230 -5.28 4.09 8.39
C LEU A 230 -4.39 3.99 9.64
N LEU A 231 -4.58 4.87 10.63
CA LEU A 231 -3.83 4.86 11.89
C LEU A 231 -4.05 3.56 12.67
N VAL A 232 -5.28 3.02 12.67
CA VAL A 232 -5.61 1.72 13.29
C VAL A 232 -4.82 0.59 12.63
N VAL A 233 -4.76 0.56 11.30
CA VAL A 233 -3.94 -0.43 10.57
C VAL A 233 -2.46 -0.29 10.94
N TRP A 234 -1.93 0.94 10.93
CA TRP A 234 -0.52 1.20 11.23
C TRP A 234 -0.13 0.82 12.65
N ARG A 235 -1.00 1.07 13.64
CA ARG A 235 -0.74 0.71 15.04
C ARG A 235 -0.62 -0.81 15.21
N SER A 236 -1.47 -1.58 14.54
CA SER A 236 -1.44 -3.05 14.64
C SER A 236 -0.21 -3.68 13.98
N HIS A 237 0.44 -3.02 13.01
CA HIS A 237 1.67 -3.54 12.40
C HIS A 237 2.90 -3.46 13.31
N ARG A 238 2.84 -2.72 14.43
CA ARG A 238 3.95 -2.62 15.39
C ARG A 238 4.05 -3.84 16.31
N THR A 239 3.02 -4.67 16.41
CA THR A 239 3.04 -5.92 17.18
C THR A 239 3.45 -7.08 16.28
N THR A 240 4.73 -7.17 15.94
CA THR A 240 5.29 -8.34 15.26
C THR A 240 5.43 -9.48 16.26
N GLY A 241 4.93 -10.67 15.90
CA GLY A 241 5.10 -11.88 16.71
C GLY A 241 6.58 -12.19 16.88
N PHE A 242 7.06 -12.06 18.10
CA PHE A 242 8.40 -12.50 18.49
C PHE A 242 8.44 -14.02 18.63
N LEU A 243 9.66 -14.57 18.65
CA LEU A 243 9.93 -15.99 18.89
C LEU A 243 9.06 -16.53 20.02
N THR A 244 8.30 -17.59 19.73
CA THR A 244 7.62 -18.37 20.76
C THR A 244 8.61 -19.28 21.50
N GLY A 245 8.25 -19.76 22.69
CA GLY A 245 9.12 -20.65 23.47
C GLY A 245 9.51 -21.93 22.72
N ASP A 246 8.57 -22.52 21.98
CA ASP A 246 8.82 -23.73 21.18
C ASP A 246 9.76 -23.46 20.00
N GLU A 247 9.62 -22.30 19.35
CA GLU A 247 10.53 -21.86 18.30
C GLU A 247 11.94 -21.58 18.84
N GLU A 248 12.04 -20.97 20.02
CA GLU A 248 13.33 -20.77 20.72
C GLU A 248 14.04 -22.11 20.96
N LEU A 249 13.32 -23.11 21.44
CA LEU A 249 13.86 -24.45 21.67
C LEU A 249 14.31 -25.13 20.37
N ARG A 250 13.62 -24.92 19.25
CA ARG A 250 14.02 -25.45 17.94
C ARG A 250 15.28 -24.78 17.42
N VAL A 251 15.38 -23.45 17.52
CA VAL A 251 16.60 -22.71 17.13
C VAL A 251 17.79 -23.18 17.98
N ARG A 252 17.61 -23.31 19.30
CA ARG A 252 18.65 -23.84 20.20
C ARG A 252 19.10 -25.25 19.80
N ARG A 253 18.17 -26.14 19.39
CA ARG A 253 18.52 -27.48 18.88
C ARG A 253 19.33 -27.44 17.59
N LEU A 254 19.04 -26.51 16.68
CA LEU A 254 19.85 -26.34 15.46
C LEU A 254 21.26 -25.84 15.79
N LEU A 255 21.38 -24.86 16.69
CA LEU A 255 22.68 -24.35 17.15
C LEU A 255 23.52 -25.42 17.84
N LEU A 256 22.92 -26.23 18.71
CA LEU A 256 23.62 -27.33 19.37
C LEU A 256 24.18 -28.37 18.40
N ARG A 257 23.61 -28.50 17.20
CA ARG A 257 24.00 -29.52 16.22
C ARG A 257 24.88 -28.99 15.09
N TYR A 258 24.75 -27.71 14.74
CA TYR A 258 25.35 -27.11 13.55
C TYR A 258 26.00 -25.73 13.79
N GLY A 259 26.03 -25.25 15.03
CA GLY A 259 26.42 -23.87 15.37
C GLY A 259 27.88 -23.68 15.76
N GLU A 260 28.74 -24.69 15.70
CA GLU A 260 30.16 -24.57 16.10
C GLU A 260 30.91 -23.52 15.26
N ASP A 261 30.60 -23.42 13.97
CA ASP A 261 31.24 -22.47 13.05
C ASP A 261 30.56 -21.08 13.00
N ASP A 262 29.60 -20.80 13.88
CA ASP A 262 28.79 -19.56 13.84
C ASP A 262 28.99 -18.71 15.11
N SER A 263 29.90 -17.74 15.03
CA SER A 263 30.22 -16.80 16.13
C SER A 263 29.02 -15.92 16.53
N LEU A 264 28.04 -15.75 15.64
CA LEU A 264 26.84 -14.94 15.88
C LEU A 264 25.60 -15.79 16.19
N GLY A 265 25.71 -17.12 16.14
CA GLY A 265 24.60 -18.04 16.26
C GLY A 265 23.83 -17.89 17.57
N TYR A 266 24.51 -17.61 18.68
CA TYR A 266 23.87 -17.37 19.97
C TYR A 266 22.84 -16.22 19.92
N PHE A 267 23.12 -15.14 19.17
CA PHE A 267 22.22 -14.00 19.07
C PHE A 267 20.89 -14.33 18.39
N ALA A 268 20.81 -15.44 17.66
CA ALA A 268 19.57 -15.91 17.07
C ALA A 268 18.48 -16.26 18.09
N THR A 269 18.88 -16.61 19.31
CA THR A 269 17.96 -17.00 20.39
C THR A 269 17.31 -15.82 21.11
N ARG A 270 17.66 -14.58 20.74
CA ARG A 270 17.08 -13.39 21.36
C ARG A 270 15.58 -13.29 21.08
N ARG A 271 14.82 -12.97 22.12
CA ARG A 271 13.35 -12.85 22.07
C ARG A 271 12.84 -11.58 21.37
N ASP A 272 13.72 -10.73 20.87
CA ASP A 272 13.36 -9.60 20.00
C ASP A 272 13.41 -9.95 18.50
N LYS A 273 13.63 -11.23 18.18
CA LYS A 273 13.64 -11.78 16.82
C LYS A 273 12.43 -12.66 16.54
N SER A 274 12.11 -12.79 15.26
CA SER A 274 11.21 -13.80 14.71
C SER A 274 12.04 -14.83 13.94
N VAL A 275 11.46 -15.99 13.66
CA VAL A 275 12.14 -17.07 12.92
C VAL A 275 11.25 -17.67 11.85
N VAL A 276 11.85 -18.08 10.75
CA VAL A 276 11.24 -18.92 9.72
C VAL A 276 12.12 -20.15 9.54
N PHE A 277 11.51 -21.33 9.54
CA PHE A 277 12.21 -22.60 9.33
C PHE A 277 12.11 -23.04 7.87
N SER A 278 13.09 -23.80 7.41
CA SER A 278 12.98 -24.61 6.20
C SER A 278 11.83 -25.61 6.32
N ALA A 279 11.30 -26.08 5.20
CA ALA A 279 10.18 -27.03 5.18
C ALA A 279 10.55 -28.36 5.84
N ASP A 280 11.81 -28.77 5.71
CA ASP A 280 12.36 -29.95 6.39
C ASP A 280 12.78 -29.69 7.85
N GLY A 281 12.69 -28.45 8.32
CA GLY A 281 13.03 -28.03 9.69
C GLY A 281 14.52 -28.11 10.04
N ARG A 282 15.41 -28.39 9.08
CA ARG A 282 16.86 -28.52 9.30
C ARG A 282 17.62 -27.21 9.26
N ALA A 283 17.00 -26.13 8.79
CA ALA A 283 17.57 -24.80 8.82
C ALA A 283 16.54 -23.73 9.22
N ALA A 284 17.01 -22.56 9.63
CA ALA A 284 16.18 -21.44 10.02
C ALA A 284 16.83 -20.09 9.71
N VAL A 285 16.02 -19.11 9.32
CA VAL A 285 16.46 -17.70 9.22
C VAL A 285 15.84 -16.94 10.39
N THR A 286 16.69 -16.33 11.23
CA THR A 286 16.23 -15.40 12.27
C THR A 286 16.30 -13.96 11.76
N PHE A 287 15.24 -13.20 12.02
CA PHE A 287 15.10 -11.87 11.48
C PHE A 287 14.29 -10.98 12.40
N ARG A 288 14.36 -9.67 12.15
CA ARG A 288 13.50 -8.69 12.79
C ARG A 288 12.86 -7.80 11.74
N ASN A 289 11.56 -7.59 11.88
CA ASN A 289 10.84 -6.65 11.04
C ASN A 289 10.97 -5.24 11.61
N VAL A 290 11.45 -4.30 10.80
CA VAL A 290 11.57 -2.88 11.14
C VAL A 290 10.92 -2.07 10.01
N GLY A 291 9.73 -1.51 10.28
CA GLY A 291 8.96 -0.79 9.27
C GLY A 291 8.63 -1.65 8.05
N SER A 292 9.11 -1.24 6.87
CA SER A 292 8.94 -1.95 5.59
C SER A 292 10.09 -2.90 5.26
N ILE A 293 10.99 -3.16 6.21
CA ILE A 293 12.19 -4.00 6.01
C ILE A 293 12.10 -5.21 6.94
N SER A 294 12.50 -6.37 6.44
CA SER A 294 12.76 -7.58 7.22
C SER A 294 14.26 -7.80 7.21
N VAL A 295 14.90 -7.65 8.38
CA VAL A 295 16.36 -7.74 8.52
C VAL A 295 16.72 -9.10 9.10
N ALA A 296 17.26 -10.00 8.28
CA ALA A 296 17.90 -11.21 8.76
C ALA A 296 19.19 -10.86 9.51
N SER A 297 19.42 -11.51 10.64
CA SER A 297 20.58 -11.31 11.49
C SER A 297 21.55 -12.46 11.25
N ALA A 298 22.62 -12.17 10.52
CA ALA A 298 23.65 -13.13 10.11
C ALA A 298 23.14 -14.24 9.18
N ASP A 299 23.83 -15.37 9.21
CA ASP A 299 23.60 -16.52 8.36
C ASP A 299 22.33 -17.30 8.77
N PRO A 300 21.79 -18.14 7.86
CA PRO A 300 20.84 -19.15 8.26
C PRO A 300 21.49 -20.13 9.25
N ILE A 301 20.71 -20.63 10.20
CA ILE A 301 21.16 -21.55 11.25
C ILE A 301 20.77 -22.96 10.85
N GLY A 302 21.64 -23.94 11.08
CA GLY A 302 21.36 -25.35 10.84
C GLY A 302 22.15 -25.93 9.66
N ASP A 303 21.64 -27.02 9.08
CA ASP A 303 22.31 -27.72 7.97
C ASP A 303 22.48 -26.80 6.75
N ARG A 304 23.73 -26.59 6.32
CA ARG A 304 24.10 -25.75 5.17
C ARG A 304 23.37 -26.15 3.88
N ASN A 305 23.04 -27.42 3.71
CA ASN A 305 22.29 -27.90 2.54
C ASN A 305 20.82 -27.44 2.55
N ALA A 306 20.27 -27.11 3.73
CA ALA A 306 18.91 -26.62 3.90
C ALA A 306 18.81 -25.08 3.93
N TRP A 307 19.95 -24.36 3.95
CA TRP A 307 19.97 -22.90 3.95
C TRP A 307 19.21 -22.27 2.77
N PRO A 308 19.39 -22.71 1.50
CA PRO A 308 18.67 -22.13 0.37
C PRO A 308 17.14 -22.19 0.55
N GLN A 309 16.64 -23.31 1.09
CA GLN A 309 15.21 -23.48 1.36
C GLN A 309 14.73 -22.54 2.46
N ALA A 310 15.47 -22.41 3.57
CA ALA A 310 15.10 -21.47 4.64
C ALA A 310 15.05 -20.01 4.14
N VAL A 311 16.03 -19.61 3.31
CA VAL A 311 16.08 -18.29 2.68
C VAL A 311 14.90 -18.11 1.73
N GLU A 312 14.54 -19.10 0.92
CA GLU A 312 13.37 -19.03 0.03
C GLU A 312 12.07 -18.80 0.79
N VAL A 313 11.85 -19.54 1.89
CA VAL A 313 10.65 -19.39 2.73
C VAL A 313 10.63 -18.00 3.37
N TRP A 314 11.77 -17.51 3.87
CA TRP A 314 11.87 -16.17 4.43
C TRP A 314 11.59 -15.08 3.38
N LEU A 315 12.13 -15.20 2.17
CA LEU A 315 11.87 -14.26 1.07
C LEU A 315 10.40 -14.31 0.61
N ALA A 316 9.76 -15.49 0.63
CA ALA A 316 8.34 -15.62 0.39
C ALA A 316 7.53 -14.87 1.46
N ALA A 317 7.87 -15.03 2.75
CA ALA A 317 7.25 -14.29 3.84
C ALA A 317 7.44 -12.78 3.71
N CYS A 318 8.61 -12.32 3.24
CA CYS A 318 8.87 -10.92 2.95
C CYS A 318 7.97 -10.40 1.82
N ARG A 319 7.84 -11.14 0.71
CA ARG A 319 6.95 -10.78 -0.41
C ARG A 319 5.48 -10.72 0.01
N ASP A 320 5.02 -11.68 0.79
CA ASP A 320 3.63 -11.76 1.26
C ASP A 320 3.26 -10.61 2.21
N ALA A 321 4.23 -10.05 2.92
CA ALA A 321 4.06 -8.93 3.85
C ALA A 321 4.48 -7.55 3.30
N SER A 322 4.82 -7.44 2.00
CA SER A 322 5.44 -6.24 1.41
C SER A 322 6.68 -5.74 2.15
N ARG A 323 7.53 -6.64 2.65
CA ARG A 323 8.77 -6.29 3.32
C ARG A 323 9.96 -6.44 2.37
N HIS A 324 10.87 -5.47 2.40
CA HIS A 324 12.13 -5.55 1.70
C HIS A 324 13.08 -6.41 2.54
N PRO A 325 13.60 -7.52 2.00
CA PRO A 325 14.58 -8.31 2.70
C PRO A 325 15.92 -7.57 2.75
N ALA A 326 16.55 -7.58 3.92
CA ALA A 326 17.91 -7.14 4.12
C ALA A 326 18.60 -8.14 5.04
N VAL A 327 19.92 -8.26 4.93
CA VAL A 327 20.73 -9.12 5.78
C VAL A 327 21.87 -8.29 6.35
N LEU A 328 22.11 -8.41 7.65
CA LEU A 328 23.23 -7.77 8.32
C LEU A 328 24.19 -8.82 8.86
N ALA A 329 25.50 -8.59 8.69
CA ALA A 329 26.56 -9.46 9.21
C ALA A 329 26.49 -10.92 8.73
N ALA A 330 26.17 -11.13 7.44
CA ALA A 330 26.30 -12.45 6.83
C ALA A 330 27.78 -12.80 6.64
N SER A 331 28.16 -14.05 6.90
CA SER A 331 29.48 -14.55 6.53
C SER A 331 29.62 -14.63 5.00
N ALA A 332 30.82 -14.93 4.52
CA ALA A 332 31.05 -15.19 3.11
C ALA A 332 30.17 -16.34 2.57
N ASP A 333 29.85 -17.33 3.39
CA ASP A 333 29.07 -18.50 2.99
C ASP A 333 27.58 -18.17 2.91
N GLY A 334 27.05 -17.51 3.95
CA GLY A 334 25.67 -17.04 3.94
C GLY A 334 25.44 -16.00 2.83
N ALA A 335 26.39 -15.09 2.62
CA ALA A 335 26.33 -14.10 1.53
C ALA A 335 26.20 -14.75 0.14
N ARG A 336 26.87 -15.89 -0.09
CA ARG A 336 26.70 -16.66 -1.35
C ARG A 336 25.27 -17.17 -1.49
N VAL A 337 24.70 -17.76 -0.44
CA VAL A 337 23.31 -18.25 -0.46
C VAL A 337 22.31 -17.11 -0.68
N TYR A 338 22.48 -15.97 0.00
CA TYR A 338 21.62 -14.81 -0.19
C TYR A 338 21.74 -14.21 -1.60
N ARG A 339 22.95 -14.13 -2.15
CA ARG A 339 23.20 -13.67 -3.52
C ARG A 339 22.52 -14.57 -4.54
N ASP A 340 22.64 -15.88 -4.38
CA ASP A 340 22.04 -16.87 -5.28
C ASP A 340 20.50 -16.83 -5.20
N ALA A 341 19.95 -16.40 -4.06
CA ALA A 341 18.53 -16.09 -3.88
C ALA A 341 18.09 -14.71 -4.42
N GLY A 342 19.01 -13.96 -5.05
CA GLY A 342 18.73 -12.69 -5.75
C GLY A 342 19.00 -11.42 -4.95
N LEU A 343 19.66 -11.50 -3.78
CA LEU A 343 20.09 -10.32 -3.03
C LEU A 343 21.42 -9.78 -3.57
N ARG A 344 21.69 -8.50 -3.28
CA ARG A 344 22.98 -7.88 -3.57
C ARG A 344 23.83 -7.91 -2.30
N VAL A 345 25.10 -8.28 -2.44
CA VAL A 345 26.07 -8.32 -1.34
C VAL A 345 26.90 -7.04 -1.35
N LEU A 346 27.12 -6.49 -0.16
CA LEU A 346 28.03 -5.38 0.10
C LEU A 346 28.94 -5.80 1.25
N GLU A 347 30.25 -5.71 1.05
CA GLU A 347 31.25 -5.98 2.07
C GLU A 347 31.26 -4.86 3.11
N ILE A 348 31.15 -5.21 4.39
CA ILE A 348 31.09 -4.24 5.51
C ILE A 348 32.41 -4.23 6.28
N GLY A 349 33.07 -5.38 6.39
CA GLY A 349 34.35 -5.56 7.06
C GLY A 349 34.61 -7.04 7.36
N ASP A 350 35.77 -7.30 7.99
CA ASP A 350 36.24 -8.64 8.30
C ASP A 350 36.07 -8.98 9.79
N GLU A 351 35.83 -10.26 10.06
CA GLU A 351 35.89 -10.80 11.41
C GLU A 351 37.32 -11.22 11.74
N ALA A 352 37.83 -10.76 12.88
CA ALA A 352 39.13 -11.18 13.37
C ALA A 352 38.98 -12.50 14.14
N ILE A 353 39.32 -13.62 13.48
CA ILE A 353 39.31 -14.96 14.07
C ILE A 353 40.70 -15.28 14.60
N ILE A 354 40.78 -15.70 15.87
CA ILE A 354 42.02 -16.13 16.52
C ILE A 354 41.96 -17.64 16.71
N ASP A 355 42.92 -18.35 16.11
CA ASP A 355 43.13 -19.78 16.40
C ASP A 355 43.77 -19.91 17.78
N VAL A 356 43.00 -20.40 18.75
CA VAL A 356 43.41 -20.45 20.16
C VAL A 356 44.50 -21.51 20.40
N ASP A 357 44.57 -22.55 19.56
CA ASP A 357 45.55 -23.63 19.71
C ASP A 357 46.95 -23.14 19.30
N GLU A 358 47.02 -22.22 18.34
CA GLU A 358 48.26 -21.61 17.86
C GLU A 358 48.57 -20.26 18.54
N PHE A 359 47.61 -19.66 19.22
CA PHE A 359 47.75 -18.33 19.83
C PHE A 359 48.73 -18.33 21.02
N THR A 360 49.73 -17.46 20.96
CA THR A 360 50.71 -17.29 22.04
C THR A 360 51.09 -15.83 22.25
N LEU A 361 51.05 -15.37 23.51
CA LEU A 361 51.53 -14.03 23.88
C LEU A 361 53.06 -13.91 23.87
N ARG A 362 53.78 -15.00 23.59
CA ARG A 362 55.25 -15.04 23.54
C ARG A 362 55.73 -14.70 22.13
N GLY A 363 56.80 -13.92 22.03
CA GLY A 363 57.44 -13.58 20.77
C GLY A 363 57.49 -12.07 20.49
N SER A 364 58.43 -11.66 19.65
CA SER A 364 58.67 -10.24 19.35
C SER A 364 57.45 -9.55 18.72
N ALA A 365 56.70 -10.27 17.88
CA ALA A 365 55.48 -9.77 17.24
C ALA A 365 54.34 -9.44 18.23
N MET A 366 54.21 -10.20 19.34
CA MET A 366 53.17 -10.01 20.35
C MET A 366 53.60 -9.12 21.54
N SER A 367 54.84 -8.63 21.54
CA SER A 367 55.43 -7.84 22.65
C SER A 367 54.63 -6.59 23.05
N ARG A 368 53.85 -6.01 22.13
CA ARG A 368 52.93 -4.88 22.42
C ARG A 368 51.64 -5.31 23.13
N CYS A 369 51.11 -6.49 22.85
CA CYS A 369 49.92 -7.03 23.50
C CYS A 369 50.24 -7.71 24.83
N ALA A 370 51.46 -8.21 25.00
CA ALA A 370 51.91 -8.92 26.20
C ALA A 370 52.28 -8.00 27.37
N ARG A 371 52.35 -6.67 27.16
CA ARG A 371 52.53 -5.71 28.27
C ARG A 371 51.17 -5.44 28.92
N PRO A 372 51.01 -5.64 30.24
CA PRO A 372 49.83 -5.17 30.93
C PRO A 372 49.67 -3.66 30.69
N SER A 373 48.46 -3.21 30.41
CA SER A 373 48.15 -1.78 30.44
C SER A 373 48.38 -1.29 31.86
N THR A 374 49.49 -0.59 32.10
CA THR A 374 49.69 0.19 33.31
C THR A 374 48.80 1.42 33.19
N GLU A 375 47.58 1.35 33.72
CA GLU A 375 46.83 2.54 34.15
C GLU A 375 47.51 3.16 35.37
#